data_AF-A0A0F9C193-F1
#
_entry.id   AF-A0A0F9C193-F1
#
_cell.length_a   1.000
_cell.length_b   1.000
_cell.length_c   1.000
_cell.angle_alpha   90.00
_cell.angle_beta   90.00
_cell.angle_gamma   90.00
#
_symmetry.space_group_name_H-M   'P 1'
#
loop_
_entity.id
_entity.type
_entity.pdbx_description
1 polymer ?
#
loop_
_entity_poly.entity_id
_entity_poly.type
_entity_poly.pdbx_seq_one_letter_code
_entity_poly.pdbx_strand_id
1 'polypeptide(L)'
;MGTQPYLNKEGKRIPGNTTILQNLGWKTPGLMHWAWSLGMEGKNYREVRDEAAGTGTFIHSCVDIELAGKFWGYPSDMPEEERCKIKSAWTPSMCGVRGQS
;
A
#
# COMPACT_ATOMS: atom_id res chain seq x y z
N MET A 1 -0.30 -11.15 -1.40
CA MET A 1 0.25 -11.33 -2.76
C MET A 1 1.59 -12.04 -2.64
N GLY A 2 1.70 -13.30 -3.09
CA GLY A 2 2.98 -14.03 -3.11
C GLY A 2 3.77 -13.66 -4.37
N THR A 3 4.99 -13.18 -4.23
CA THR A 3 5.86 -12.86 -5.38
C THR A 3 6.56 -14.13 -5.87
N GLN A 4 6.44 -14.43 -7.16
CA GLN A 4 7.16 -15.54 -7.79
C GLN A 4 8.67 -15.24 -7.78
N PRO A 5 9.53 -16.13 -7.26
CA PRO A 5 10.96 -15.87 -7.17
C PRO A 5 11.63 -16.00 -8.54
N TYR A 6 12.31 -14.94 -8.98
CA TYR A 6 13.19 -14.99 -10.16
C TYR A 6 14.55 -15.58 -9.78
N LEU A 7 15.05 -16.53 -10.58
CA LEU A 7 16.33 -17.21 -10.37
C LEU A 7 17.30 -16.87 -11.49
N ASN A 8 18.60 -16.77 -11.18
CA ASN A 8 19.65 -16.69 -12.19
C ASN A 8 19.91 -18.09 -12.82
N LYS A 9 20.79 -18.15 -13.82
CA LYS A 9 21.17 -19.42 -14.49
C LYS A 9 21.78 -20.47 -13.52
N GLU A 10 22.25 -20.04 -12.37
CA GLU A 10 22.87 -20.87 -11.33
C GLU A 10 21.86 -21.27 -10.24
N GLY A 11 20.58 -20.94 -10.40
CA GLY A 11 19.52 -21.25 -9.43
C GLY A 11 19.45 -20.31 -8.21
N LYS A 12 20.26 -19.25 -8.17
CA LYS A 12 20.25 -18.25 -7.08
C LYS A 12 19.11 -17.25 -7.28
N ARG A 13 18.38 -16.95 -6.19
CA ARG A 13 17.32 -15.94 -6.18
C ARG A 13 17.86 -14.55 -6.46
N ILE A 14 17.28 -13.88 -7.44
CA ILE A 14 17.58 -12.50 -7.79
C ILE A 14 16.79 -11.59 -6.82
N PRO A 15 17.45 -10.67 -6.11
CA PRO A 15 16.76 -9.74 -5.22
C PRO A 15 15.86 -8.80 -6.03
N GLY A 16 14.69 -8.49 -5.47
CA GLY A 16 13.78 -7.50 -6.07
C GLY A 16 14.33 -6.09 -5.95
N ASN A 17 13.79 -5.16 -6.75
CA ASN A 17 14.17 -3.74 -6.70
C ASN A 17 14.09 -3.16 -5.28
N THR A 18 13.04 -3.51 -4.52
CA THR A 18 12.86 -3.05 -3.13
C THR A 18 13.96 -3.56 -2.19
N THR A 19 14.46 -4.78 -2.39
CA THR A 19 15.59 -5.34 -1.63
C THR A 19 16.89 -4.61 -1.95
N ILE A 20 17.14 -4.31 -3.22
CA ILE A 20 18.32 -3.55 -3.65
C ILE A 20 18.29 -2.14 -3.04
N LEU A 21 17.16 -1.44 -3.13
CA LEU A 21 16.97 -0.12 -2.56
C LEU A 21 17.09 -0.08 -1.03
N GLN A 22 16.67 -1.15 -0.34
CA GLN A 22 16.88 -1.27 1.11
C GLN A 22 18.37 -1.36 1.47
N ASN A 23 19.16 -2.10 0.70
CA ASN A 23 20.59 -2.29 0.96
C ASN A 23 21.43 -1.04 0.68
N LEU A 24 20.98 -0.16 -0.22
CA LEU A 24 21.68 1.09 -0.53
C LEU A 24 21.58 2.14 0.59
N GLY A 25 20.65 1.98 1.54
CA GLY A 25 20.59 2.77 2.76
C GLY A 25 20.22 4.25 2.60
N TRP A 26 19.96 4.73 1.38
CA TRP A 26 19.70 6.15 1.07
C TRP A 26 18.53 6.76 1.85
N LYS A 27 17.54 5.94 2.21
CA LYS A 27 16.35 6.35 2.98
C LYS A 27 16.53 6.34 4.50
N THR A 28 17.59 5.71 5.00
CA THR A 28 17.75 5.43 6.44
C THR A 28 17.87 6.70 7.28
N PRO A 29 18.69 7.71 6.92
CA PRO A 29 18.83 8.91 7.74
C PRO A 29 17.52 9.69 7.89
N GLY A 30 16.76 9.86 6.79
CA GLY A 30 15.48 10.57 6.80
C GLY A 30 14.40 9.84 7.60
N LEU A 31 14.32 8.50 7.47
CA LEU A 31 13.37 7.69 8.23
C LEU A 31 13.67 7.67 9.73
N MET A 32 14.95 7.71 10.12
CA MET A 32 15.35 7.80 11.53
C MET A 32 14.96 9.15 12.13
N HIS A 33 15.19 10.25 11.41
CA HIS A 33 14.76 11.57 11.85
C HIS A 33 13.24 11.66 11.98
N TRP A 34 12.50 11.17 10.98
CA TRP A 34 11.04 11.11 11.03
C TRP A 34 10.51 10.29 12.22
N ALA A 35 11.09 9.12 12.49
CA ALA A 35 10.70 8.29 13.63
C ALA A 35 10.99 8.99 14.97
N TRP A 36 12.10 9.71 15.08
CA TRP A 36 12.41 10.53 16.25
C TRP A 36 11.41 11.68 16.44
N SER A 37 11.08 12.42 15.39
CA SER A 37 10.08 13.50 15.45
C SER A 37 8.71 12.99 15.91
N LEU A 38 8.27 11.83 15.42
CA LEU A 38 7.03 11.21 15.90
C LEU A 38 7.08 10.83 17.38
N GLY A 39 8.23 10.35 17.85
CA GLY A 39 8.45 10.10 19.27
C GLY A 39 8.38 11.37 20.12
N MET A 40 8.92 12.49 19.62
CA MET A 40 8.83 13.80 20.27
C MET A 40 7.38 14.33 20.32
N GLU A 41 6.55 13.97 19.34
CA GLU A 41 5.10 14.26 19.32
C GLU A 41 4.27 13.31 20.21
N GLY A 42 4.90 12.33 20.87
CA GLY A 42 4.22 11.33 21.70
C GLY A 42 3.47 10.26 20.90
N LYS A 43 3.73 10.14 19.59
CA LYS A 43 3.09 9.15 18.72
C LYS A 43 3.97 7.92 18.55
N ASN A 44 3.35 6.74 18.55
CA ASN A 44 4.05 5.51 18.23
C ASN A 44 4.26 5.39 16.71
N TYR A 45 5.50 5.50 16.26
CA TYR A 45 5.84 5.42 14.84
C TYR A 45 5.40 4.10 14.17
N ARG A 46 5.24 3.01 14.93
CA ARG A 46 4.78 1.71 14.39
C ARG A 46 3.32 1.77 13.99
N GLU A 47 2.48 2.36 14.84
CA GLU A 47 1.04 2.50 14.60
C GLU A 47 0.77 3.39 13.38
N VAL A 48 1.43 4.56 13.32
CA VAL A 48 1.33 5.49 12.18
C VAL A 48 1.79 4.84 10.87
N ARG A 49 2.89 4.07 10.92
CA ARG A 49 3.38 3.32 9.77
C ARG A 49 2.38 2.26 9.31
N ASP A 50 1.84 1.48 10.25
CA ASP A 50 0.99 0.33 9.96
C ASP A 50 -0.37 0.77 9.39
N GLU A 51 -0.93 1.88 9.88
CA GLU A 51 -2.13 2.52 9.33
C GLU A 51 -1.91 2.97 7.86
N ALA A 52 -0.79 3.64 7.59
CA ALA A 52 -0.43 4.06 6.24
C ALA A 52 -0.20 2.85 5.30
N ALA A 53 0.45 1.80 5.79
CA ALA A 53 0.69 0.56 5.04
C ALA A 53 -0.61 -0.20 4.74
N GLY A 54 -1.56 -0.20 5.68
CA GLY A 54 -2.89 -0.78 5.50
C GLY A 54 -3.66 -0.09 4.36
N THR A 55 -3.69 1.24 4.37
CA THR A 55 -4.35 2.04 3.32
C THR A 55 -3.77 1.75 1.93
N GLY A 56 -2.44 1.73 1.81
CA GLY A 56 -1.77 1.41 0.54
C GLY A 56 -2.06 -0.01 0.04
N THR A 57 -2.12 -0.99 0.95
CA THR A 57 -2.44 -2.39 0.62
C THR A 57 -3.87 -2.53 0.08
N PHE A 58 -4.82 -1.81 0.67
CA PHE A 58 -6.20 -1.78 0.21
C PHE A 58 -6.31 -1.17 -1.19
N ILE A 59 -5.65 -0.03 -1.44
CA ILE A 59 -5.68 0.65 -2.73
C ILE A 59 -5.06 -0.23 -3.83
N HIS A 60 -3.92 -0.87 -3.57
CA HIS A 60 -3.32 -1.81 -4.53
C HIS A 60 -4.29 -2.93 -4.89
N SER A 61 -5.01 -3.47 -3.91
CA SER A 61 -6.02 -4.50 -4.15
C SER A 61 -7.18 -3.99 -5.02
N CYS A 62 -7.62 -2.74 -4.80
CA CYS A 62 -8.67 -2.12 -5.63
C CYS A 62 -8.21 -1.98 -7.09
N VAL A 63 -6.99 -1.51 -7.32
CA VAL A 63 -6.41 -1.36 -8.66
C VAL A 63 -6.25 -2.72 -9.34
N ASP A 64 -5.77 -3.74 -8.63
CA ASP A 64 -5.66 -5.10 -9.19
C ASP A 64 -7.02 -5.64 -9.65
N ILE A 65 -8.08 -5.39 -8.88
CA ILE A 65 -9.45 -5.82 -9.17
C ILE A 65 -10.02 -5.05 -10.38
N GLU A 66 -9.76 -3.75 -10.47
CA GLU A 66 -10.14 -2.92 -11.62
C GLU A 66 -9.43 -3.37 -12.91
N LEU A 67 -8.12 -3.62 -12.84
CA LEU A 67 -7.33 -4.15 -13.95
C LEU A 67 -7.82 -5.54 -14.39
N ALA A 68 -8.31 -6.35 -13.46
CA ALA A 68 -8.95 -7.63 -13.75
C ALA A 68 -10.38 -7.51 -14.30
N GLY A 69 -10.92 -6.29 -14.45
CA GLY A 69 -12.27 -6.02 -14.95
C GLY A 69 -13.39 -6.41 -14.00
N LYS A 70 -13.09 -6.61 -12.71
CA LYS A 70 -14.06 -7.00 -11.69
C LYS A 70 -14.55 -5.76 -10.93
N PHE A 71 -15.80 -5.79 -10.50
CA PHE A 71 -16.33 -4.74 -9.63
C PHE A 71 -15.85 -4.95 -8.19
N TRP A 72 -15.36 -3.89 -7.57
CA TRP A 72 -15.06 -3.87 -6.14
C TRP A 72 -16.08 -3.01 -5.41
N GLY A 73 -16.57 -3.52 -4.28
CA GLY A 73 -17.37 -2.77 -3.33
C GLY A 73 -16.59 -2.55 -2.04
N TYR A 74 -16.87 -1.46 -1.35
CA TYR A 74 -16.37 -1.29 0.02
C TYR A 74 -17.00 -2.37 0.93
N PRO A 75 -16.24 -2.97 1.85
CA PRO A 75 -16.80 -3.80 2.92
C PRO A 75 -17.91 -3.03 3.65
N SER A 76 -19.03 -3.65 4.00
CA SER A 76 -20.15 -2.94 4.63
C SER A 76 -19.84 -2.43 6.04
N ASP A 77 -18.89 -3.06 6.72
CA ASP A 77 -18.41 -2.81 8.07
C ASP A 77 -17.23 -1.83 8.16
N MET A 78 -16.71 -1.34 7.02
CA MET A 78 -15.62 -0.37 7.01
C MET A 78 -16.05 0.99 7.60
N PRO A 79 -15.34 1.53 8.60
CA PRO A 79 -15.60 2.84 9.19
C PRO A 79 -15.57 3.96 8.14
N GLU A 80 -16.43 4.97 8.28
CA GLU A 80 -16.51 6.09 7.32
C GLU A 80 -15.20 6.89 7.24
N GLU A 81 -14.43 6.96 8.33
CA GLU A 81 -13.13 7.63 8.35
C GLU A 81 -12.12 6.97 7.40
N GLU A 82 -12.08 5.64 7.36
CA GLU A 82 -11.22 4.90 6.44
C GLU A 82 -11.72 5.03 5.00
N ARG A 83 -13.04 5.03 4.79
CA ARG A 83 -13.64 5.30 3.46
C ARG A 83 -13.25 6.68 2.96
N CYS A 84 -13.26 7.69 3.83
CA CYS A 84 -12.89 9.06 3.48
C CYS A 84 -11.41 9.15 3.05
N LYS A 85 -10.51 8.49 3.78
CA LYS A 85 -9.09 8.39 3.41
C LYS A 85 -8.91 7.74 2.05
N ILE A 86 -9.58 6.61 1.79
CA ILE A 86 -9.53 5.92 0.50
C ILE A 86 -10.08 6.79 -0.62
N LYS A 87 -11.26 7.41 -0.44
CA LYS A 87 -11.88 8.32 -1.43
C LYS A 87 -10.96 9.50 -1.78
N SER A 88 -10.22 10.03 -0.80
CA SER A 88 -9.26 11.12 -1.03
C SER A 88 -8.01 10.67 -1.79
N ALA A 89 -7.58 9.42 -1.60
CA ALA A 89 -6.38 8.86 -2.23
C ALA A 89 -6.67 8.32 -3.64
N TRP A 90 -7.88 7.82 -3.88
CA TRP A 90 -8.29 7.24 -5.14
C TRP A 90 -9.78 7.48 -5.37
N THR A 91 -10.09 8.24 -6.42
CA THR A 91 -11.45 8.39 -6.93
C THR A 91 -11.64 7.41 -8.08
N PRO A 92 -12.54 6.41 -7.96
CA PRO A 92 -12.87 5.57 -9.11
C PRO A 92 -13.41 6.45 -10.23
N SER A 93 -12.78 6.43 -11.40
CA SER A 93 -13.28 7.12 -12.60
C SER A 93 -14.56 6.50 -13.17
N MET A 94 -15.11 5.47 -12.52
CA MET A 94 -16.29 4.73 -12.96
C MET A 94 -17.32 4.45 -11.84
N CYS A 95 -17.43 5.30 -10.81
CA CYS A 95 -18.59 5.27 -9.89
C CYS A 95 -19.79 6.04 -10.47
N GLY A 96 -20.01 5.91 -11.78
CA GLY A 96 -21.15 6.45 -12.51
C GLY A 96 -21.38 5.61 -13.76
N VAL A 97 -22.56 5.00 -13.85
CA VAL A 97 -23.10 4.34 -15.05
C VAL A 97 -22.51 2.97 -15.41
N ARG A 98 -22.78 1.95 -14.57
CA ARG A 98 -23.32 0.69 -15.10
C ARG A 98 -24.48 0.28 -14.19
N GLY A 99 -25.58 0.99 -14.39
CA GLY A 99 -26.88 0.62 -13.87
C GLY A 99 -27.29 -0.74 -14.44
N GLN A 100 -28.03 -1.43 -13.60
CA GLN A 100 -28.90 -2.56 -13.89
C GLN A 100 -29.52 -2.48 -15.31
N SER A 101 -29.38 -3.57 -16.06
CA SER A 101 -30.41 -4.11 -16.96
C SER A 101 -30.17 -5.59 -17.14
#